data_AF-T0Y3W7-F1
#
_entry.id   AF-T0Y3W7-F1
#
_cell.length_a   1.000
_cell.length_b   1.000
_cell.length_c   1.000
_cell.angle_alpha   90.00
_cell.angle_beta   90.00
_cell.angle_gamma   90.00
#
_symmetry.space_group_name_H-M   'P 1'
#
loop_
_entity.id
_entity.type
_entity.pdbx_description
1 polymer ?
#
loop_
_entity_poly.entity_id
_entity_poly.type
_entity_poly.pdbx_seq_one_letter_code
_entity_poly.pdbx_strand_id
1 'polypeptide(L)'
;MIALAGHASALAQSALADHADSALLQRLRQRFPERLYLELTRCGRAQEEDWIAAALALGARHDLPLLASNDARFLEREDFEAHEARVCIQQGRVLADPKRPREYSPEQYLKSTRDMRALFADLPEALDNSVELAKRCNLELHFGTYHLPAFPTPPGVTLEQHIRASSSTGLTQRLARHGTAGAHSEADYHARLHTELDVIVRMGFAGYFLIVADFINWAKRNDIPVGPGRGSGAGSVVAWALGITDLDPLQFGLLFERFLNPERVSMPDFDVDFCMDRRDEVIDYVARTYGRDQVSQIITYGTMAAKAVVRDAGRVLGHGYGFVDSIAKLIPNALGISLADALGESDEAAKRPDLVSAELVQRSRDEDEVRELLELARKLEDLVRNAGKHAGGVVIAPGPLTDYSPLYAEQGGGGLV
;
A
#
# COMPACT_ATOMS: atom_id res chain seq x y z
N MET A 1 6.72 8.57 -20.23
CA MET A 1 5.36 9.12 -19.99
C MET A 1 4.67 9.35 -21.32
N ILE A 2 3.47 8.79 -21.47
CA ILE A 2 2.54 9.01 -22.58
C ILE A 2 1.30 9.67 -21.99
N ALA A 3 0.70 10.63 -22.70
CA ALA A 3 -0.43 11.41 -22.24
C ALA A 3 -1.69 11.10 -23.06
N LEU A 4 -2.80 10.85 -22.35
CA LEU A 4 -4.13 10.69 -22.91
C LEU A 4 -4.96 11.93 -22.53
N ALA A 5 -5.49 12.63 -23.51
CA ALA A 5 -6.41 13.74 -23.29
C ALA A 5 -7.85 13.25 -23.53
N GLY A 6 -8.55 12.89 -22.45
CA GLY A 6 -9.94 12.44 -22.49
C GLY A 6 -10.97 13.57 -22.28
N HIS A 7 -12.25 13.21 -22.22
CA HIS A 7 -13.37 14.16 -22.13
C HIS A 7 -13.33 15.09 -20.90
N ALA A 8 -12.71 14.65 -19.80
CA ALA A 8 -12.55 15.45 -18.58
C ALA A 8 -11.27 16.30 -18.57
N SER A 9 -10.45 16.23 -19.62
CA SER A 9 -9.20 16.97 -19.68
C SER A 9 -9.43 18.48 -19.86
N ALA A 10 -8.46 19.29 -19.42
CA ALA A 10 -8.48 20.74 -19.67
C ALA A 10 -8.55 21.05 -21.18
N LEU A 11 -7.97 20.20 -22.03
CA LEU A 11 -8.07 20.32 -23.48
C LEU A 11 -9.51 20.14 -23.97
N ALA A 12 -10.22 19.13 -23.46
CA ALA A 12 -11.61 18.89 -23.78
C ALA A 12 -12.51 20.03 -23.32
N GLN A 13 -12.37 20.47 -22.06
CA GLN A 13 -13.11 21.62 -21.52
C GLN A 13 -12.92 22.88 -22.38
N SER A 14 -11.67 23.15 -22.81
CA SER A 14 -11.34 24.26 -23.68
C SER A 14 -11.98 24.12 -25.06
N ALA A 15 -11.89 22.94 -25.67
CA ALA A 15 -12.45 22.67 -26.99
C ALA A 15 -13.98 22.79 -27.02
N LEU A 16 -14.66 22.34 -25.95
CA LEU A 16 -16.11 22.41 -25.80
C LEU A 16 -16.63 23.84 -25.55
N ALA A 17 -15.79 24.73 -25.02
CA ALA A 17 -16.13 26.13 -24.80
C ALA A 17 -15.95 27.01 -26.06
N ASP A 18 -15.84 26.42 -27.26
CA ASP A 18 -15.49 27.08 -28.53
C ASP A 18 -14.16 27.87 -28.48
N HIS A 19 -13.36 27.61 -27.47
CA HIS A 19 -12.02 28.14 -27.28
C HIS A 19 -11.05 26.99 -27.38
N ALA A 20 -10.97 26.29 -28.52
CA ALA A 20 -9.91 25.30 -28.71
C ALA A 20 -8.56 26.02 -28.51
N ASP A 21 -8.01 25.92 -27.30
CA ASP A 21 -6.88 26.73 -26.87
C ASP A 21 -5.65 26.18 -27.59
N SER A 22 -5.37 26.81 -28.73
CA SER A 22 -4.23 26.49 -29.56
C SER A 22 -2.94 26.52 -28.74
N ALA A 23 -2.85 27.38 -27.71
CA ALA A 23 -1.69 27.44 -26.84
C ALA A 23 -1.60 26.24 -25.89
N LEU A 24 -2.71 25.81 -25.27
CA LEU A 24 -2.73 24.59 -24.45
C LEU A 24 -2.36 23.37 -25.27
N LEU A 25 -2.98 23.20 -26.45
CA LEU A 25 -2.66 22.08 -27.33
C LEU A 25 -1.19 22.11 -27.77
N GLN A 26 -0.67 23.28 -28.15
CA GLN A 26 0.72 23.43 -28.54
C GLN A 26 1.68 23.08 -27.39
N ARG A 27 1.38 23.50 -26.16
CA ARG A 27 2.16 23.12 -24.96
C ARG A 27 2.15 21.62 -24.74
N LEU A 28 0.99 20.97 -24.84
CA LEU A 28 0.86 19.52 -24.70
C LEU A 28 1.67 18.78 -25.78
N ARG A 29 1.58 19.22 -27.04
CA ARG A 29 2.37 18.65 -28.15
C ARG A 29 3.88 18.80 -27.96
N GLN A 30 4.32 19.97 -27.49
CA GLN A 30 5.75 20.21 -27.19
C GLN A 30 6.24 19.33 -26.04
N ARG A 31 5.39 19.10 -25.02
CA ARG A 31 5.76 18.27 -23.86
C ARG A 31 5.72 16.77 -24.18
N PHE A 32 4.80 16.34 -25.05
CA PHE A 32 4.53 14.95 -25.40
C PHE A 32 4.61 14.70 -26.91
N PRO A 33 5.76 14.95 -27.56
CA PRO A 33 5.93 14.65 -28.99
C PRO A 33 5.70 13.15 -29.21
N GLU A 34 4.85 12.81 -30.18
CA GLU A 34 4.46 11.43 -30.57
C GLU A 34 3.94 10.55 -29.42
N ARG A 35 3.52 11.21 -28.33
CA ARG A 35 3.11 10.61 -27.05
C ARG A 35 1.88 11.31 -26.48
N LEU A 36 1.16 12.06 -27.31
CA LEU A 36 -0.11 12.69 -26.98
C LEU A 36 -1.20 12.03 -27.82
N TYR A 37 -2.18 11.44 -27.14
CA TYR A 37 -3.35 10.83 -27.76
C TYR A 37 -4.62 11.56 -27.33
N LEU A 38 -5.59 11.64 -28.23
CA LEU A 38 -6.93 12.10 -27.90
C LEU A 38 -7.77 10.88 -27.54
N GLU A 39 -8.14 10.76 -26.27
CA GLU A 39 -8.89 9.63 -25.76
C GLU A 39 -10.39 9.83 -26.03
N LEU A 40 -11.01 8.80 -26.59
CA LEU A 40 -12.41 8.72 -26.93
C LEU A 40 -13.09 7.68 -26.03
N THR A 41 -14.15 8.09 -25.34
CA THR A 41 -14.98 7.22 -24.50
C THR A 41 -16.42 7.31 -24.98
N ARG A 42 -17.14 6.17 -24.95
CA ARG A 42 -18.57 6.08 -25.28
C ARG A 42 -19.30 5.38 -24.14
N CYS A 43 -19.44 6.10 -23.05
CA CYS A 43 -20.11 5.63 -21.83
C CYS A 43 -21.50 6.27 -21.66
N GLY A 44 -21.95 7.09 -22.62
CA GLY A 44 -23.24 7.76 -22.56
C GLY A 44 -23.29 8.88 -21.53
N ARG A 45 -22.14 9.47 -21.20
CA ARG A 45 -22.07 10.62 -20.27
C ARG A 45 -22.28 11.93 -21.03
N ALA A 46 -22.66 12.97 -20.30
CA ALA A 46 -22.83 14.30 -20.87
C ALA A 46 -21.54 14.77 -21.56
N GLN A 47 -21.69 15.41 -22.72
CA GLN A 47 -20.61 16.01 -23.51
C GLN A 47 -19.58 15.03 -24.11
N GLU A 48 -19.78 13.70 -24.00
CA GLU A 48 -18.86 12.73 -24.63
C GLU A 48 -18.89 12.82 -26.16
N GLU A 49 -20.08 12.86 -26.78
CA GLU A 49 -20.20 12.96 -28.25
C GLU A 49 -19.68 14.31 -28.78
N ASP A 50 -19.91 15.39 -28.04
CA ASP A 50 -19.36 16.71 -28.38
C ASP A 50 -17.83 16.69 -28.33
N TRP A 51 -17.25 16.03 -27.31
CA TRP A 51 -15.81 15.84 -27.22
C TRP A 51 -15.27 14.95 -28.34
N ILE A 52 -15.96 13.85 -28.69
CA ILE A 52 -15.56 12.98 -29.79
C ILE A 52 -15.48 13.78 -31.10
N ALA A 53 -16.51 14.57 -31.41
CA ALA A 53 -16.51 15.41 -32.60
C ALA A 53 -15.34 16.42 -32.61
N ALA A 54 -15.10 17.08 -31.47
CA ALA A 54 -13.98 18.01 -31.32
C ALA A 54 -12.62 17.30 -31.45
N ALA A 55 -12.46 16.13 -30.84
CA ALA A 55 -11.25 15.33 -30.88
C ALA A 55 -10.93 14.83 -32.29
N LEU A 56 -11.94 14.40 -33.07
CA LEU A 56 -11.79 14.06 -34.48
C LEU A 56 -11.30 15.26 -35.30
N ALA A 57 -11.90 16.43 -35.09
CA ALA A 57 -11.48 17.66 -35.78
C ALA A 57 -10.05 18.07 -35.40
N LEU A 58 -9.68 17.97 -34.12
CA LEU A 58 -8.33 18.24 -33.66
C LEU A 58 -7.33 17.22 -34.21
N GLY A 59 -7.66 15.93 -34.16
CA GLY A 59 -6.88 14.83 -34.72
C GLY A 59 -6.53 15.06 -36.18
N ALA A 60 -7.52 15.36 -37.00
CA ALA A 60 -7.34 15.63 -38.43
C ALA A 60 -6.52 16.91 -38.71
N ARG A 61 -6.77 18.00 -37.97
CA ARG A 61 -6.06 19.29 -38.18
C ARG A 61 -4.60 19.25 -37.74
N HIS A 62 -4.30 18.44 -36.73
CA HIS A 62 -3.03 18.50 -36.02
C HIS A 62 -2.21 17.22 -36.12
N ASP A 63 -2.73 16.20 -36.82
CA ASP A 63 -2.13 14.87 -36.95
C ASP A 63 -1.87 14.24 -35.57
N LEU A 64 -2.94 14.16 -34.77
CA LEU A 64 -2.90 13.57 -33.43
C LEU A 64 -3.62 12.22 -33.44
N PRO A 65 -2.99 11.18 -32.87
CA PRO A 65 -3.60 9.86 -32.81
C PRO A 65 -4.81 9.84 -31.87
N LEU A 66 -5.88 9.19 -32.32
CA LEU A 66 -7.06 8.90 -31.53
C LEU A 66 -6.87 7.58 -30.78
N LEU A 67 -7.44 7.45 -29.59
CA LEU A 67 -7.39 6.21 -28.82
C LEU A 67 -8.73 5.94 -28.16
N ALA A 68 -9.28 4.75 -28.37
CA ALA A 68 -10.51 4.33 -27.73
C ALA A 68 -10.22 3.73 -26.34
N SER A 69 -11.00 4.16 -25.34
CA SER A 69 -11.04 3.57 -24.00
C SER A 69 -12.49 3.48 -23.51
N ASN A 70 -12.71 2.87 -22.33
CA ASN A 70 -14.04 2.78 -21.73
C ASN A 70 -14.14 3.43 -20.34
N ASP A 71 -13.10 4.16 -19.92
CA ASP A 71 -13.02 4.79 -18.59
C ASP A 71 -13.56 3.91 -17.45
N ALA A 72 -13.14 2.63 -17.43
CA ALA A 72 -13.75 1.62 -16.58
C ALA A 72 -13.58 1.95 -15.08
N ARG A 73 -14.62 1.65 -14.30
CA ARG A 73 -14.71 1.92 -12.86
C ARG A 73 -15.13 0.70 -12.04
N PHE A 74 -15.69 -0.31 -12.70
CA PHE A 74 -16.15 -1.57 -12.13
C PHE A 74 -15.99 -2.68 -13.18
N LEU A 75 -16.12 -3.94 -12.76
CA LEU A 75 -15.83 -5.09 -13.63
C LEU A 75 -17.03 -5.43 -14.50
N GLU A 76 -18.19 -5.66 -13.90
CA GLU A 76 -19.42 -6.07 -14.59
C GLU A 76 -20.46 -4.96 -14.59
N ARG A 77 -21.36 -4.95 -15.58
CA ARG A 77 -22.38 -3.90 -15.72
C ARG A 77 -23.28 -3.78 -14.48
N GLU A 78 -23.56 -4.91 -13.84
CA GLU A 78 -24.42 -5.05 -12.66
C GLU A 78 -23.79 -4.47 -11.38
N ASP A 79 -22.51 -4.08 -11.43
CA ASP A 79 -21.81 -3.46 -10.29
C ASP A 79 -21.95 -1.93 -10.25
N PHE A 80 -22.64 -1.33 -11.22
CA PHE A 80 -22.89 0.11 -11.26
C PHE A 80 -23.53 0.64 -9.98
N GLU A 81 -24.58 -0.02 -9.47
CA GLU A 81 -25.27 0.43 -8.24
C GLU A 81 -24.35 0.33 -7.00
N ALA A 82 -23.50 -0.71 -6.94
CA ALA A 82 -22.50 -0.82 -5.88
C ALA A 82 -21.42 0.28 -6.00
N HIS A 83 -21.01 0.61 -7.23
CA HIS A 83 -20.10 1.73 -7.47
C HIS A 83 -20.69 3.07 -7.03
N GLU A 84 -21.94 3.36 -7.39
CA GLU A 84 -22.66 4.56 -6.96
C GLU A 84 -22.79 4.64 -5.43
N ALA A 85 -23.07 3.50 -4.78
CA ALA A 85 -23.09 3.43 -3.33
C ALA A 85 -21.71 3.74 -2.72
N ARG A 86 -20.64 3.13 -3.26
CA ARG A 86 -19.25 3.36 -2.82
C ARG A 86 -18.86 4.84 -2.92
N VAL A 87 -19.23 5.49 -4.03
CA VAL A 87 -19.00 6.93 -4.24
C VAL A 87 -19.80 7.76 -3.22
N CYS A 88 -21.07 7.43 -2.98
CA CYS A 88 -21.89 8.10 -1.98
C CYS A 88 -21.32 7.92 -0.55
N ILE A 89 -20.79 6.74 -0.21
CA ILE A 89 -20.11 6.49 1.06
C ILE A 89 -18.95 7.47 1.23
N GLN A 90 -18.09 7.60 0.21
CA GLN A 90 -16.93 8.49 0.20
C GLN A 90 -17.33 9.97 0.27
N GLN A 91 -18.39 10.38 -0.44
CA GLN A 91 -18.88 11.76 -0.48
C GLN A 91 -19.75 12.14 0.73
N GLY A 92 -20.09 11.19 1.60
CA GLY A 92 -20.99 11.43 2.73
C GLY A 92 -22.44 11.69 2.32
N ARG A 93 -22.88 11.16 1.18
CA ARG A 93 -24.23 11.35 0.62
C ARG A 93 -25.06 10.06 0.68
N VAL A 94 -26.37 10.20 0.46
CA VAL A 94 -27.33 9.09 0.35
C VAL A 94 -27.69 8.89 -1.12
N LEU A 95 -27.93 7.65 -1.56
CA LEU A 95 -28.27 7.33 -2.97
C LEU A 95 -29.52 8.06 -3.47
N ALA A 96 -30.51 8.21 -2.59
CA ALA A 96 -31.77 8.88 -2.90
C ALA A 96 -31.68 10.41 -2.96
N ASP A 97 -30.55 11.03 -2.61
CA ASP A 97 -30.38 12.50 -2.69
C ASP A 97 -30.48 12.97 -4.15
N PRO A 98 -31.53 13.71 -4.55
CA PRO A 98 -31.69 14.17 -5.93
C PRO A 98 -30.64 15.21 -6.34
N LYS A 99 -29.93 15.82 -5.38
CA LYS A 99 -28.87 16.80 -5.63
C LYS A 99 -27.47 16.17 -5.67
N ARG A 100 -27.35 14.85 -5.51
CA ARG A 100 -26.04 14.19 -5.57
C ARG A 100 -25.48 14.26 -6.99
N PRO A 101 -24.15 14.47 -7.15
CA PRO A 101 -23.51 14.31 -8.43
C PRO A 101 -23.71 12.90 -8.98
N ARG A 102 -23.95 12.79 -10.29
CA ARG A 102 -24.03 11.53 -11.04
C ARG A 102 -22.98 11.58 -12.14
N GLU A 103 -21.74 11.35 -11.74
CA GLU A 103 -20.56 11.49 -12.62
C GLU A 103 -20.29 10.22 -13.43
N TYR A 104 -20.91 9.10 -13.04
CA TYR A 104 -20.68 7.78 -13.61
C TYR A 104 -21.90 7.28 -14.39
N SER A 105 -21.65 6.34 -15.31
CA SER A 105 -22.71 5.64 -16.04
C SER A 105 -22.57 4.11 -15.91
N PRO A 106 -23.66 3.35 -16.14
CA PRO A 106 -23.61 1.88 -16.15
C PRO A 106 -22.69 1.29 -17.23
N GLU A 107 -22.27 2.09 -18.21
CA GLU A 107 -21.44 1.67 -19.32
C GLU A 107 -19.93 1.67 -18.99
N GLN A 108 -19.53 2.08 -17.78
CA GLN A 108 -18.14 2.11 -17.31
C GLN A 108 -17.68 0.79 -16.68
N TYR A 109 -18.19 -0.34 -17.17
CA TYR A 109 -17.69 -1.68 -16.81
C TYR A 109 -16.50 -2.11 -17.69
N LEU A 110 -15.87 -3.24 -17.39
CA LEU A 110 -14.80 -3.79 -18.23
C LEU A 110 -15.39 -4.50 -19.46
N LYS A 111 -15.71 -3.72 -20.50
CA LYS A 111 -16.28 -4.23 -21.76
C LYS A 111 -15.38 -5.28 -22.43
N SER A 112 -16.02 -6.29 -23.03
CA SER A 112 -15.31 -7.27 -23.86
C SER A 112 -14.75 -6.66 -25.14
N THR A 113 -13.73 -7.28 -25.73
CA THR A 113 -13.18 -6.87 -27.03
C THR A 113 -14.24 -6.79 -28.12
N ARG A 114 -15.22 -7.71 -28.11
CA ARG A 114 -16.32 -7.72 -29.08
C ARG A 114 -17.19 -6.48 -28.93
N ASP A 115 -17.55 -6.14 -27.70
CA ASP A 115 -18.44 -5.02 -27.44
C ASP A 115 -17.74 -3.69 -27.73
N MET A 116 -16.44 -3.56 -27.40
CA MET A 116 -15.64 -2.39 -27.79
C MET A 116 -15.50 -2.24 -29.31
N ARG A 117 -15.31 -3.35 -30.05
CA ARG A 117 -15.27 -3.33 -31.52
C ARG A 117 -16.60 -2.93 -32.14
N ALA A 118 -17.72 -3.38 -31.58
CA ALA A 118 -19.04 -2.95 -32.02
C ALA A 118 -19.26 -1.47 -31.70
N LEU A 119 -18.84 -1.02 -30.51
CA LEU A 119 -19.01 0.35 -30.04
C LEU A 119 -18.20 1.38 -30.85
N PHE A 120 -17.03 1.01 -31.36
CA PHE A 120 -16.13 1.86 -32.17
C PHE A 120 -15.98 1.35 -33.61
N ALA A 121 -17.02 0.72 -34.17
CA ALA A 121 -16.96 0.15 -35.52
C ALA A 121 -16.71 1.21 -36.61
N ASP A 122 -17.06 2.47 -36.35
CA ASP A 122 -16.80 3.64 -37.18
C ASP A 122 -15.37 4.18 -37.06
N LEU A 123 -14.64 3.83 -36.00
CA LEU A 123 -13.28 4.30 -35.70
C LEU A 123 -12.36 3.13 -35.30
N PRO A 124 -12.13 2.14 -36.18
CA PRO A 124 -11.30 0.98 -35.86
C PRO A 124 -9.85 1.36 -35.50
N GLU A 125 -9.32 2.43 -36.10
CA GLU A 125 -7.97 2.93 -35.82
C GLU A 125 -7.78 3.34 -34.36
N ALA A 126 -8.83 3.84 -33.69
CA ALA A 126 -8.75 4.24 -32.29
C ALA A 126 -8.56 3.01 -31.36
N LEU A 127 -9.11 1.86 -31.74
CA LEU A 127 -8.90 0.59 -31.05
C LEU A 127 -7.52 0.02 -31.34
N ASP A 128 -7.08 0.05 -32.60
CA ASP A 128 -5.75 -0.43 -32.99
C ASP A 128 -4.65 0.38 -32.28
N ASN A 129 -4.83 1.69 -32.15
CA ASN A 129 -3.94 2.55 -31.37
C ASN A 129 -3.85 2.18 -29.89
N SER A 130 -4.91 1.65 -29.28
CA SER A 130 -4.84 1.15 -27.89
C SER A 130 -3.93 -0.07 -27.75
N VAL A 131 -3.92 -0.95 -28.76
CA VAL A 131 -3.05 -2.13 -28.80
C VAL A 131 -1.60 -1.71 -29.05
N GLU A 132 -1.37 -0.80 -29.99
CA GLU A 132 -0.04 -0.26 -30.26
C GLU A 132 0.50 0.53 -29.07
N LEU A 133 -0.34 1.31 -28.37
CA LEU A 133 0.05 1.95 -27.13
C LEU A 133 0.48 0.93 -26.08
N ALA A 134 -0.30 -0.14 -25.88
CA ALA A 134 0.02 -1.18 -24.91
C ALA A 134 1.36 -1.84 -25.21
N LYS A 135 1.67 -2.15 -26.48
CA LYS A 135 2.98 -2.70 -26.89
C LYS A 135 4.16 -1.78 -26.60
N ARG A 136 3.95 -0.45 -26.62
CA ARG A 136 4.99 0.55 -26.31
C ARG A 136 5.26 0.68 -24.80
N CYS A 137 4.33 0.22 -23.96
CA CYS A 137 4.42 0.34 -22.51
C CYS A 137 5.07 -0.90 -21.87
N ASN A 138 6.38 -0.83 -21.66
CA ASN A 138 7.15 -1.90 -20.99
C ASN A 138 7.79 -1.31 -19.73
N LEU A 139 7.32 -1.75 -18.56
CA LEU A 139 7.88 -1.38 -17.26
C LEU A 139 8.34 -2.66 -16.56
N GLU A 140 9.63 -2.75 -16.30
CA GLU A 140 10.21 -3.84 -15.52
C GLU A 140 10.34 -3.42 -14.05
N LEU A 141 9.70 -4.18 -13.17
CA LEU A 141 9.84 -4.04 -11.72
C LEU A 141 10.66 -5.20 -11.20
N HIS A 142 11.81 -4.91 -10.60
CA HIS A 142 12.68 -5.92 -10.00
C HIS A 142 12.28 -6.15 -8.53
N PHE A 143 11.83 -7.36 -8.23
CA PHE A 143 11.48 -7.78 -6.87
C PHE A 143 12.56 -8.69 -6.28
N GLY A 144 12.65 -8.74 -4.95
CA GLY A 144 13.59 -9.61 -4.23
C GLY A 144 15.04 -9.11 -4.17
N THR A 145 15.34 -7.94 -4.73
CA THR A 145 16.62 -7.24 -4.53
C THR A 145 16.47 -6.22 -3.42
N TYR A 146 17.35 -6.27 -2.43
CA TYR A 146 17.33 -5.32 -1.31
C TYR A 146 18.14 -4.06 -1.64
N HIS A 147 17.51 -2.90 -1.45
CA HIS A 147 18.15 -1.60 -1.54
C HIS A 147 18.42 -1.10 -0.12
N LEU A 148 19.55 -1.52 0.46
CA LEU A 148 19.91 -1.16 1.83
C LEU A 148 20.50 0.27 1.88
N PRO A 149 20.19 1.07 2.92
CA PRO A 149 20.75 2.41 3.04
C PRO A 149 22.26 2.37 3.28
N ALA A 150 22.95 3.44 2.89
CA ALA A 150 24.35 3.59 3.20
C ALA A 150 24.52 3.97 4.69
N PHE A 151 25.27 3.16 5.44
CA PHE A 151 25.66 3.52 6.80
C PHE A 151 26.97 4.33 6.77
N PRO A 152 27.06 5.49 7.44
CA PRO A 152 28.27 6.31 7.44
C PRO A 152 29.40 5.60 8.20
N THR A 153 30.49 5.25 7.51
CA THR A 153 31.71 4.71 8.13
C THR A 153 32.81 5.77 8.23
N PRO A 154 33.77 5.63 9.16
CA PRO A 154 34.95 6.48 9.19
C PRO A 154 35.72 6.46 7.86
N PRO A 155 36.40 7.56 7.47
CA PRO A 155 37.15 7.62 6.21
C PRO A 155 38.14 6.45 6.05
N GLY A 156 38.03 5.73 4.93
CA GLY A 156 38.90 4.59 4.62
C GLY A 156 38.53 3.26 5.30
N VAL A 157 37.44 3.21 6.07
CA VAL A 157 36.96 2.00 6.74
C VAL A 157 35.75 1.42 5.98
N THR A 158 35.82 0.13 5.63
CA THR A 158 34.71 -0.56 4.96
C THR A 158 33.59 -0.92 5.95
N LEU A 159 32.37 -1.15 5.46
CA LEU A 159 31.25 -1.63 6.30
C LEU A 159 31.60 -2.92 7.05
N GLU A 160 32.28 -3.85 6.38
CA GLU A 160 32.76 -5.09 6.99
C GLU A 160 33.73 -4.81 8.15
N GLN A 161 34.74 -3.97 7.92
CA GLN A 161 35.70 -3.62 8.98
C GLN A 161 34.99 -2.95 10.16
N HIS A 162 34.04 -2.06 9.86
CA HIS A 162 33.30 -1.33 10.88
C HIS A 162 32.41 -2.26 11.71
N ILE A 163 31.59 -3.12 11.10
CA ILE A 163 30.73 -4.04 11.86
C ILE A 163 31.54 -5.04 12.69
N ARG A 164 32.65 -5.56 12.17
CA ARG A 164 33.51 -6.48 12.92
C ARG A 164 34.13 -5.80 14.15
N ALA A 165 34.64 -4.58 14.00
CA ALA A 165 35.21 -3.81 15.11
C ALA A 165 34.17 -3.41 16.16
N SER A 166 33.00 -2.91 15.71
CA SER A 166 31.90 -2.50 16.60
C SER A 166 31.34 -3.68 17.38
N SER A 167 31.10 -4.82 16.73
CA SER A 167 30.57 -6.01 17.40
C SER A 167 31.59 -6.65 18.35
N SER A 168 32.88 -6.65 18.01
CA SER A 168 33.93 -7.15 18.92
C SER A 168 34.01 -6.29 20.19
N THR A 169 34.02 -4.97 20.03
CA THR A 169 34.03 -4.02 21.15
C THR A 169 32.78 -4.18 22.02
N GLY A 170 31.60 -4.27 21.38
CA GLY A 170 30.32 -4.45 22.05
C GLY A 170 30.24 -5.77 22.83
N LEU A 171 30.76 -6.86 22.28
CA LEU A 171 30.82 -8.15 22.97
C LEU A 171 31.68 -8.07 24.23
N THR A 172 32.88 -7.48 24.15
CA THR A 172 33.74 -7.28 25.32
C THR A 172 33.03 -6.49 26.42
N GLN A 173 32.29 -5.43 26.06
CA GLN A 173 31.52 -4.64 27.03
C GLN A 173 30.37 -5.45 27.66
N ARG A 174 29.64 -6.23 26.87
CA ARG A 174 28.56 -7.10 27.35
C ARG A 174 29.08 -8.16 28.33
N LEU A 175 30.17 -8.84 27.98
CA LEU A 175 30.80 -9.85 28.84
C LEU A 175 31.36 -9.25 30.13
N ALA A 176 31.97 -8.06 30.08
CA ALA A 176 32.44 -7.37 31.28
C ALA A 176 31.30 -7.00 32.24
N ARG A 177 30.11 -6.71 31.70
CA ARG A 177 28.93 -6.31 32.49
C ARG A 177 28.11 -7.49 33.02
N HIS A 178 27.92 -8.52 32.20
CA HIS A 178 26.98 -9.62 32.47
C HIS A 178 27.68 -10.93 32.84
N GLY A 179 28.99 -11.04 32.59
CA GLY A 179 29.72 -12.30 32.66
C GLY A 179 29.40 -13.23 31.48
N THR A 180 29.90 -14.46 31.53
CA THR A 180 29.53 -15.52 30.61
C THR A 180 28.36 -16.33 31.18
N ALA A 181 27.51 -16.87 30.32
CA ALA A 181 26.55 -17.89 30.72
C ALA A 181 27.30 -19.09 31.30
N GLY A 182 26.86 -19.65 32.42
CA GLY A 182 27.68 -20.57 33.22
C GLY A 182 28.20 -21.83 32.50
N ALA A 183 27.54 -22.28 31.42
CA ALA A 183 28.00 -23.40 30.60
C ALA A 183 28.92 -23.01 29.42
N HIS A 184 29.16 -21.71 29.24
CA HIS A 184 29.89 -21.14 28.10
C HIS A 184 31.10 -20.34 28.58
N SER A 185 32.19 -20.48 27.85
CA SER A 185 33.41 -19.70 27.99
C SER A 185 33.36 -18.45 27.12
N GLU A 186 34.20 -17.45 27.41
CA GLU A 186 34.35 -16.27 26.54
C GLU A 186 34.73 -16.68 25.09
N ALA A 187 35.52 -17.75 24.93
CA ALA A 187 35.88 -18.28 23.61
C ALA A 187 34.65 -18.73 22.79
N ASP A 188 33.62 -19.27 23.44
CA ASP A 188 32.38 -19.69 22.77
C ASP A 188 31.62 -18.49 22.18
N TYR A 189 31.59 -17.36 22.90
CA TYR A 189 30.98 -16.13 22.41
C TYR A 189 31.75 -15.56 21.22
N HIS A 190 33.08 -15.49 21.28
CA HIS A 190 33.89 -14.98 20.16
C HIS A 190 33.77 -15.89 18.93
N ALA A 191 33.74 -17.22 19.11
CA ALA A 191 33.55 -18.18 18.02
C ALA A 191 32.18 -18.01 17.33
N ARG A 192 31.11 -17.87 18.13
CA ARG A 192 29.77 -17.59 17.60
C ARG A 192 29.71 -16.24 16.91
N LEU A 193 30.27 -15.19 17.51
CA LEU A 193 30.34 -13.85 16.92
C LEU A 193 31.01 -13.87 15.54
N HIS A 194 32.15 -14.55 15.41
CA HIS A 194 32.86 -14.65 14.14
C HIS A 194 32.01 -15.35 13.06
N THR A 195 31.39 -16.46 13.41
CA THR A 195 30.53 -17.24 12.51
C THR A 195 29.35 -16.40 12.01
N GLU A 196 28.68 -15.69 12.92
CA GLU A 196 27.55 -14.81 12.56
C GLU A 196 28.00 -13.64 11.68
N LEU A 197 29.11 -12.98 12.01
CA LEU A 197 29.66 -11.87 11.22
C LEU A 197 30.00 -12.30 9.79
N ASP A 198 30.57 -13.49 9.60
CA ASP A 198 30.88 -14.01 8.26
C ASP A 198 29.62 -14.23 7.44
N VAL A 199 28.55 -14.74 8.03
CA VAL A 199 27.25 -14.89 7.36
C VAL A 199 26.65 -13.51 7.01
N ILE A 200 26.63 -12.57 7.96
CA ILE A 200 26.07 -11.23 7.78
C ILE A 200 26.79 -10.46 6.66
N VAL A 201 28.12 -10.52 6.65
CA VAL A 201 28.95 -9.85 5.62
C VAL A 201 28.75 -10.50 4.27
N ARG A 202 28.80 -11.85 4.19
CA ARG A 202 28.61 -12.58 2.93
C ARG A 202 27.24 -12.32 2.30
N MET A 203 26.20 -12.17 3.11
CA MET A 203 24.83 -11.89 2.65
C MET A 203 24.57 -10.40 2.41
N GLY A 204 25.52 -9.51 2.72
CA GLY A 204 25.40 -8.07 2.47
C GLY A 204 24.57 -7.29 3.50
N PHE A 205 24.30 -7.85 4.68
CA PHE A 205 23.43 -7.23 5.70
C PHE A 205 24.19 -6.40 6.75
N ALA A 206 25.49 -6.17 6.59
CA ALA A 206 26.29 -5.40 7.54
C ALA A 206 25.72 -3.98 7.79
N GLY A 207 25.34 -3.27 6.72
CA GLY A 207 24.74 -1.94 6.83
C GLY A 207 23.41 -1.95 7.59
N TYR A 208 22.57 -2.96 7.36
CA TYR A 208 21.29 -3.12 8.05
C TYR A 208 21.48 -3.26 9.57
N PHE A 209 22.38 -4.13 10.02
CA PHE A 209 22.68 -4.29 11.45
C PHE A 209 23.19 -2.99 12.08
N LEU A 210 24.07 -2.27 11.40
CA LEU A 210 24.63 -1.01 11.89
C LEU A 210 23.57 0.08 12.02
N ILE A 211 22.67 0.20 11.03
CA ILE A 211 21.56 1.17 11.06
C ILE A 211 20.60 0.85 12.22
N VAL A 212 20.22 -0.43 12.37
CA VAL A 212 19.33 -0.87 13.45
C VAL A 212 19.95 -0.62 14.82
N ALA A 213 21.24 -0.95 14.98
CA ALA A 213 21.98 -0.65 16.21
C ALA A 213 22.04 0.85 16.51
N ASP A 214 22.25 1.69 15.50
CA ASP A 214 22.39 3.14 15.68
C ASP A 214 21.13 3.79 16.27
N PHE A 215 19.97 3.61 15.64
CA PHE A 215 18.76 4.26 16.13
C PHE A 215 18.23 3.66 17.45
N ILE A 216 18.45 2.36 17.69
CA ILE A 216 18.15 1.74 19.00
C ILE A 216 19.01 2.33 20.10
N ASN A 217 20.33 2.41 19.88
CA ASN A 217 21.25 2.95 20.88
C ASN A 217 21.08 4.46 21.05
N TRP A 218 20.68 5.19 19.99
CA TRP A 218 20.26 6.57 20.12
C TRP A 218 19.01 6.69 21.00
N ALA A 219 17.97 5.89 20.78
CA ALA A 219 16.76 5.89 21.59
C ALA A 219 17.07 5.60 23.07
N LYS A 220 17.86 4.56 23.36
CA LYS A 220 18.31 4.21 24.72
C LYS A 220 19.07 5.36 25.41
N ARG A 221 19.92 6.09 24.68
CA ARG A 221 20.68 7.24 25.20
C ARG A 221 19.83 8.49 25.46
N ASN A 222 18.66 8.59 24.84
CA ASN A 222 17.72 9.70 24.99
C ASN A 222 16.51 9.33 25.87
N ASP A 223 16.68 8.30 26.72
CA ASP A 223 15.67 7.80 27.65
C ASP A 223 14.35 7.42 26.97
N ILE A 224 14.41 6.94 25.72
CA ILE A 224 13.26 6.38 25.00
C ILE A 224 13.27 4.86 25.24
N PRO A 225 12.22 4.30 25.90
CA PRO A 225 12.14 2.86 26.11
C PRO A 225 12.09 2.11 24.79
N VAL A 226 12.98 1.12 24.66
CA VAL A 226 13.02 0.16 23.55
C VAL A 226 12.72 -1.22 24.12
N GLY A 227 11.91 -2.01 23.40
CA GLY A 227 11.66 -3.40 23.78
C GLY A 227 12.97 -4.22 23.85
N PRO A 228 13.02 -5.32 24.62
CA PRO A 228 14.23 -6.13 24.79
C PRO A 228 14.68 -6.88 23.52
N GLY A 229 13.94 -6.75 22.41
CA GLY A 229 14.03 -7.51 21.18
C GLY A 229 12.90 -8.54 21.08
N ARG A 230 12.20 -8.57 19.94
CA ARG A 230 11.21 -9.59 19.58
C ARG A 230 11.67 -10.39 18.36
N GLY A 231 10.96 -11.46 18.07
CA GLY A 231 11.21 -12.28 16.89
C GLY A 231 12.49 -13.11 16.98
N SER A 232 13.02 -13.50 15.82
CA SER A 232 14.20 -14.34 15.72
C SER A 232 15.51 -13.56 15.96
N GLY A 233 15.50 -12.23 15.86
CA GLY A 233 16.68 -11.38 16.06
C GLY A 233 17.39 -11.55 17.42
N ALA A 234 16.67 -11.97 18.45
CA ALA A 234 17.23 -12.30 19.77
C ALA A 234 18.22 -13.49 19.75
N GLY A 235 18.24 -14.30 18.69
CA GLY A 235 19.17 -15.43 18.53
C GLY A 235 20.58 -15.06 18.05
N SER A 236 20.86 -13.78 17.79
CA SER A 236 22.15 -13.30 17.28
C SER A 236 23.04 -12.72 18.39
N VAL A 237 24.25 -13.27 18.53
CA VAL A 237 25.32 -12.67 19.35
C VAL A 237 25.73 -11.32 18.79
N VAL A 238 25.74 -11.14 17.47
CA VAL A 238 26.04 -9.84 16.85
C VAL A 238 25.00 -8.79 17.26
N ALA A 239 23.71 -9.14 17.25
CA ALA A 239 22.66 -8.23 17.69
C ALA A 239 22.79 -7.86 19.18
N TRP A 240 23.10 -8.83 20.04
CA TRP A 240 23.33 -8.58 21.47
C TRP A 240 24.56 -7.69 21.71
N ALA A 241 25.65 -7.96 21.00
CA ALA A 241 26.90 -7.21 21.07
C ALA A 241 26.72 -5.75 20.62
N LEU A 242 25.97 -5.51 19.54
CA LEU A 242 25.68 -4.16 19.03
C LEU A 242 24.61 -3.42 19.85
N GLY A 243 24.02 -4.04 20.87
CA GLY A 243 23.00 -3.41 21.71
C GLY A 243 21.60 -3.38 21.10
N ILE A 244 21.38 -4.10 19.98
CA ILE A 244 20.07 -4.25 19.33
C ILE A 244 19.12 -5.03 20.25
N THR A 245 19.60 -6.14 20.81
CA THR A 245 18.86 -6.99 21.75
C THR A 245 19.52 -6.95 23.13
N ASP A 246 18.73 -7.21 24.16
CA ASP A 246 19.21 -7.21 25.56
C ASP A 246 19.22 -8.62 26.20
N LEU A 247 18.92 -9.66 25.42
CA LEU A 247 18.98 -11.06 25.85
C LEU A 247 20.28 -11.72 25.38
N ASP A 248 20.96 -12.43 26.28
CA ASP A 248 22.10 -13.28 25.95
C ASP A 248 21.62 -14.55 25.21
N PRO A 249 21.92 -14.71 23.91
CA PRO A 249 21.44 -15.85 23.13
C PRO A 249 22.03 -17.18 23.59
N LEU A 250 23.27 -17.21 24.10
CA LEU A 250 23.90 -18.45 24.54
C LEU A 250 23.28 -18.93 25.86
N GLN A 251 22.98 -18.01 26.77
CA GLN A 251 22.31 -18.33 28.03
C GLN A 251 20.98 -19.08 27.84
N PHE A 252 20.20 -18.69 26.83
CA PHE A 252 18.87 -19.24 26.56
C PHE A 252 18.85 -20.25 25.39
N GLY A 253 20.00 -20.62 24.84
CA GLY A 253 20.10 -21.58 23.73
C GLY A 253 19.40 -21.11 22.45
N LEU A 254 19.42 -19.80 22.17
CA LEU A 254 18.77 -19.21 21.00
C LEU A 254 19.65 -19.40 19.74
N LEU A 255 19.00 -19.73 18.62
CA LEU A 255 19.65 -20.10 17.37
C LEU A 255 19.69 -18.92 16.39
N PHE A 256 20.87 -18.62 15.84
CA PHE A 256 21.09 -17.58 14.85
C PHE A 256 20.49 -17.94 13.50
N GLU A 257 20.52 -19.23 13.14
CA GLU A 257 20.04 -19.76 11.88
C GLU A 257 18.52 -19.62 11.72
N ARG A 258 17.80 -19.49 12.84
CA ARG A 258 16.37 -19.13 12.85
C ARG A 258 16.14 -17.67 12.45
N PHE A 259 17.13 -16.81 12.68
CA PHE A 259 17.09 -15.41 12.30
C PHE A 259 17.58 -15.20 10.87
N LEU A 260 18.80 -15.67 10.60
CA LEU A 260 19.45 -15.51 9.31
C LEU A 260 20.01 -16.86 8.86
N ASN A 261 19.29 -17.51 7.95
CA ASN A 261 19.70 -18.79 7.40
C ASN A 261 20.59 -18.56 6.15
N PRO A 262 21.86 -19.02 6.15
CA PRO A 262 22.74 -18.86 5.00
C PRO A 262 22.26 -19.60 3.74
N GLU A 263 21.43 -20.64 3.87
CA GLU A 263 20.87 -21.41 2.75
C GLU A 263 19.63 -20.75 2.14
N ARG A 264 19.07 -19.72 2.80
CA ARG A 264 17.90 -18.98 2.32
C ARG A 264 18.17 -17.49 2.41
N VAL A 265 18.33 -16.84 1.26
CA VAL A 265 18.43 -15.38 1.21
C VAL A 265 17.06 -14.77 1.50
N SER A 266 16.81 -14.43 2.77
CA SER A 266 15.67 -13.64 3.22
C SER A 266 16.16 -12.46 4.06
N MET A 267 15.49 -11.32 3.95
CA MET A 267 15.80 -10.15 4.78
C MET A 267 15.66 -10.52 6.26
N PRO A 268 16.68 -10.25 7.09
CA PRO A 268 16.50 -10.29 8.53
C PRO A 268 15.52 -9.19 8.97
N ASP A 269 14.63 -9.51 9.90
CA ASP A 269 13.72 -8.54 10.52
C ASP A 269 13.88 -8.55 12.05
N PHE A 270 14.22 -7.39 12.62
CA PHE A 270 14.47 -7.22 14.04
C PHE A 270 13.22 -6.84 14.85
N ASP A 271 12.09 -6.53 14.21
CA ASP A 271 10.81 -6.17 14.86
C ASP A 271 11.01 -5.25 16.10
N VAL A 272 11.52 -4.04 15.87
CA VAL A 272 11.92 -3.14 16.95
C VAL A 272 10.73 -2.38 17.54
N ASP A 273 10.43 -2.64 18.81
CA ASP A 273 9.37 -1.96 19.56
C ASP A 273 9.88 -0.66 20.20
N PHE A 274 9.22 0.47 19.91
CA PHE A 274 9.41 1.75 20.60
C PHE A 274 8.17 2.13 21.42
N CYS A 275 8.37 2.90 22.49
CA CYS A 275 7.27 3.53 23.21
C CYS A 275 6.43 4.41 22.27
N MET A 276 5.10 4.22 22.24
CA MET A 276 4.20 4.92 21.32
C MET A 276 4.29 6.44 21.43
N ASP A 277 4.49 6.98 22.64
CA ASP A 277 4.47 8.42 22.91
C ASP A 277 5.72 9.15 22.38
N ARG A 278 6.85 8.43 22.23
CA ARG A 278 8.15 9.01 21.84
C ARG A 278 8.74 8.41 20.57
N ARG A 279 8.00 7.55 19.85
CA ARG A 279 8.47 6.92 18.61
C ARG A 279 8.78 7.95 17.51
N ASP A 280 8.02 9.05 17.47
CA ASP A 280 8.18 10.07 16.44
C ASP A 280 9.54 10.77 16.57
N GLU A 281 10.11 10.87 17.78
CA GLU A 281 11.47 11.39 17.99
C GLU A 281 12.53 10.49 17.35
N VAL A 282 12.33 9.17 17.37
CA VAL A 282 13.21 8.18 16.72
C VAL A 282 13.10 8.30 15.20
N ILE A 283 11.89 8.44 14.67
CA ILE A 283 11.66 8.66 13.24
C ILE A 283 12.36 9.95 12.78
N ASP A 284 12.21 11.04 13.54
CA ASP A 284 12.86 12.32 13.26
C ASP A 284 14.39 12.23 13.37
N TYR A 285 14.93 11.40 14.26
CA TYR A 285 16.36 11.11 14.30
C TYR A 285 16.82 10.39 13.03
N VAL A 286 16.15 9.30 12.66
CA VAL A 286 16.46 8.51 11.46
C VAL A 286 16.38 9.40 10.21
N ALA A 287 15.35 10.22 10.06
CA ALA A 287 15.21 11.16 8.94
C ALA A 287 16.32 12.21 8.89
N ARG A 288 16.78 12.74 10.04
CA ARG A 288 17.90 13.69 10.09
C ARG A 288 19.25 13.03 9.79
N THR A 289 19.44 11.78 10.20
CA THR A 289 20.70 11.06 10.08
C THR A 289 20.89 10.47 8.68
N TYR A 290 19.85 9.87 8.11
CA TYR A 290 19.92 9.14 6.83
C TYR A 290 19.38 9.95 5.65
N GLY A 291 18.73 11.09 5.89
CA GLY A 291 18.19 11.97 4.85
C GLY A 291 16.66 11.98 4.87
N ARG A 292 16.09 13.19 4.87
CA ARG A 292 14.64 13.39 5.05
C ARG A 292 13.82 12.89 3.86
N ASP A 293 14.40 12.89 2.67
CA ASP A 293 13.81 12.36 1.44
C ASP A 293 14.03 10.85 1.27
N GLN A 294 14.82 10.22 2.15
CA GLN A 294 15.15 8.79 2.12
C GLN A 294 14.36 7.97 3.14
N VAL A 295 13.63 8.64 4.04
CA VAL A 295 12.91 8.04 5.17
C VAL A 295 11.43 8.43 5.11
N SER A 296 10.54 7.45 5.21
CA SER A 296 9.08 7.67 5.22
C SER A 296 8.39 6.59 6.03
N GLN A 297 7.19 6.91 6.49
CA GLN A 297 6.29 5.88 7.02
C GLN A 297 5.69 5.04 5.88
N ILE A 298 5.30 3.80 6.22
CA ILE A 298 4.61 2.90 5.31
C ILE A 298 3.11 3.21 5.33
N ILE A 299 2.48 3.25 4.15
CA ILE A 299 1.04 3.45 4.02
C ILE A 299 0.28 2.19 4.47
N THR A 300 -0.82 2.38 5.18
CA THR A 300 -1.81 1.31 5.45
C THR A 300 -3.11 1.62 4.73
N TYR A 301 -3.87 0.57 4.40
CA TYR A 301 -5.18 0.73 3.78
C TYR A 301 -6.25 0.24 4.74
N GLY A 302 -7.18 1.13 5.08
CA GLY A 302 -8.40 0.76 5.79
C GLY A 302 -9.39 0.16 4.81
N THR A 303 -9.83 -1.07 5.05
CA THR A 303 -10.87 -1.75 4.25
C THR A 303 -12.23 -1.65 4.93
N MET A 304 -13.30 -1.84 4.15
CA MET A 304 -14.66 -1.90 4.69
C MET A 304 -14.95 -3.28 5.29
N ALA A 305 -14.54 -3.50 6.55
CA ALA A 305 -14.81 -4.75 7.26
C ALA A 305 -16.33 -5.01 7.45
N ALA A 306 -16.74 -6.27 7.59
CA ALA A 306 -18.14 -6.73 7.64
C ALA A 306 -19.10 -5.81 8.43
N LYS A 307 -18.77 -5.43 9.67
CA LYS A 307 -19.61 -4.54 10.49
C LYS A 307 -19.64 -3.09 9.98
N ALA A 308 -18.50 -2.60 9.51
CA ALA A 308 -18.37 -1.23 9.02
C ALA A 308 -19.12 -1.09 7.69
N VAL A 309 -18.99 -2.06 6.79
CA VAL A 309 -19.64 -2.03 5.48
C VAL A 309 -21.16 -2.10 5.60
N VAL A 310 -21.72 -2.90 6.50
CA VAL A 310 -23.18 -2.92 6.77
C VAL A 310 -23.66 -1.55 7.26
N ARG A 311 -22.88 -0.89 8.13
CA ARG A 311 -23.20 0.47 8.61
C ARG A 311 -23.17 1.50 7.49
N ASP A 312 -22.14 1.46 6.65
CA ASP A 312 -21.99 2.40 5.55
C ASP A 312 -23.03 2.18 4.44
N ALA A 313 -23.29 0.93 4.04
CA ALA A 313 -24.34 0.57 3.09
C ALA A 313 -25.72 1.01 3.60
N GLY A 314 -26.02 0.74 4.87
CA GLY A 314 -27.29 1.11 5.47
C GLY A 314 -27.51 2.63 5.51
N ARG A 315 -26.46 3.39 5.84
CA ARG A 315 -26.50 4.86 5.80
C ARG A 315 -26.78 5.37 4.39
N VAL A 316 -26.14 4.79 3.37
CA VAL A 316 -26.25 5.25 1.98
C VAL A 316 -27.56 4.84 1.31
N LEU A 317 -28.18 3.74 1.76
CA LEU A 317 -29.56 3.39 1.43
C LEU A 317 -30.60 4.25 2.16
N GLY A 318 -30.19 5.02 3.18
CA GLY A 318 -31.06 5.93 3.93
C GLY A 318 -31.76 5.30 5.13
N HIS A 319 -31.36 4.10 5.55
CA HIS A 319 -31.91 3.47 6.74
C HIS A 319 -31.49 4.21 8.03
N GLY A 320 -32.35 4.15 9.05
CA GLY A 320 -32.06 4.73 10.36
C GLY A 320 -30.93 4.00 11.10
N TYR A 321 -30.10 4.74 11.84
CA TYR A 321 -28.95 4.19 12.58
C TYR A 321 -29.32 2.98 13.46
N GLY A 322 -30.45 3.05 14.18
CA GLY A 322 -30.90 1.97 15.07
C GLY A 322 -31.18 0.66 14.34
N PHE A 323 -31.80 0.72 13.16
CA PHE A 323 -32.04 -0.45 12.32
C PHE A 323 -30.72 -1.08 11.89
N VAL A 324 -29.82 -0.27 11.32
CA VAL A 324 -28.55 -0.75 10.77
C VAL A 324 -27.62 -1.28 11.87
N ASP A 325 -27.53 -0.60 13.01
CA ASP A 325 -26.70 -1.05 14.13
C ASP A 325 -27.24 -2.34 14.77
N SER A 326 -28.57 -2.56 14.75
CA SER A 326 -29.15 -3.84 15.18
C SER A 326 -28.64 -5.00 14.33
N ILE A 327 -28.53 -4.82 13.02
CA ILE A 327 -28.05 -5.84 12.07
C ILE A 327 -26.53 -6.01 12.20
N ALA A 328 -25.77 -4.92 12.25
CA ALA A 328 -24.31 -4.97 12.37
C ALA A 328 -23.84 -5.63 13.68
N LYS A 329 -24.63 -5.57 14.75
CA LYS A 329 -24.35 -6.26 16.02
C LYS A 329 -24.52 -7.78 15.94
N LEU A 330 -25.32 -8.29 15.02
CA LEU A 330 -25.53 -9.72 14.82
C LEU A 330 -24.30 -10.40 14.21
N ILE A 331 -23.42 -9.66 13.54
CA ILE A 331 -22.14 -10.18 13.03
C ILE A 331 -21.23 -10.50 14.22
N PRO A 332 -20.68 -11.72 14.35
CA PRO A 332 -19.79 -12.07 15.46
C PRO A 332 -18.52 -11.21 15.53
N ASN A 333 -17.98 -11.06 16.74
CA ASN A 333 -16.72 -10.35 16.97
C ASN A 333 -15.54 -11.32 16.80
N ALA A 334 -15.22 -11.67 15.55
CA ALA A 334 -14.03 -12.43 15.21
C ALA A 334 -13.11 -11.60 14.31
N LEU A 335 -11.80 -11.71 14.53
CA LEU A 335 -10.81 -11.04 13.70
C LEU A 335 -10.88 -11.61 12.27
N GLY A 336 -11.01 -10.73 11.28
CA GLY A 336 -11.05 -11.13 9.86
C GLY A 336 -12.37 -11.79 9.43
N ILE A 337 -13.46 -11.62 10.19
CA ILE A 337 -14.78 -12.15 9.80
C ILE A 337 -15.32 -11.43 8.56
N SER A 338 -15.84 -12.21 7.60
CA SER A 338 -16.58 -11.74 6.43
C SER A 338 -18.10 -11.86 6.62
N LEU A 339 -18.86 -11.19 5.76
CA LEU A 339 -20.32 -11.37 5.71
C LEU A 339 -20.71 -12.80 5.29
N ALA A 340 -19.93 -13.43 4.42
CA ALA A 340 -20.14 -14.83 4.03
C ALA A 340 -19.98 -15.77 5.23
N ASP A 341 -19.00 -15.52 6.11
CA ASP A 341 -18.84 -16.28 7.36
C ASP A 341 -20.04 -16.10 8.28
N ALA A 342 -20.46 -14.84 8.49
CA ALA A 342 -21.58 -14.49 9.36
C ALA A 342 -22.91 -15.09 8.90
N LEU A 343 -23.05 -15.32 7.60
CA LEU A 343 -24.25 -15.90 6.96
C LEU A 343 -24.15 -17.42 6.75
N GLY A 344 -23.02 -18.04 7.11
CA GLY A 344 -22.83 -19.49 7.00
C GLY A 344 -22.62 -19.99 5.57
N GLU A 345 -22.10 -19.14 4.69
CA GLU A 345 -21.94 -19.40 3.25
C GLU A 345 -20.48 -19.69 2.85
N SER A 346 -19.54 -19.55 3.78
CA SER A 346 -18.12 -19.77 3.54
C SER A 346 -17.63 -21.14 4.06
N ASP A 347 -16.49 -21.60 3.51
CA ASP A 347 -15.81 -22.80 4.01
C ASP A 347 -15.32 -22.63 5.46
N GLU A 348 -14.97 -21.40 5.87
CA GLU A 348 -14.53 -21.12 7.23
C GLU A 348 -15.69 -21.21 8.22
N ALA A 349 -16.89 -20.77 7.86
CA ALA A 349 -18.09 -20.96 8.67
C ALA A 349 -18.43 -22.45 8.87
N ALA A 350 -18.17 -23.31 7.89
CA ALA A 350 -18.36 -24.76 8.02
C ALA A 350 -17.39 -25.38 9.06
N LYS A 351 -16.16 -24.87 9.15
CA LYS A 351 -15.16 -25.29 10.15
C LYS A 351 -15.40 -24.67 11.52
N ARG A 352 -15.92 -23.45 11.55
CA ARG A 352 -16.13 -22.62 12.74
C ARG A 352 -17.58 -22.14 12.82
N PRO A 353 -18.50 -22.98 13.32
CA PRO A 353 -19.91 -22.61 13.45
C PRO A 353 -20.15 -21.39 14.37
N ASP A 354 -19.19 -21.03 15.23
CA ASP A 354 -19.22 -19.83 16.07
C ASP A 354 -19.20 -18.51 15.28
N LEU A 355 -18.78 -18.55 14.01
CA LEU A 355 -18.81 -17.42 13.09
C LEU A 355 -20.21 -17.13 12.54
N VAL A 356 -21.12 -18.10 12.59
CA VAL A 356 -22.46 -17.98 11.98
C VAL A 356 -23.44 -17.34 12.94
N SER A 357 -24.18 -16.34 12.46
CA SER A 357 -25.26 -15.70 13.21
C SER A 357 -26.61 -16.20 12.70
N ALA A 358 -27.22 -17.12 13.46
CA ALA A 358 -28.52 -17.70 13.09
C ALA A 358 -29.62 -16.63 12.94
N GLU A 359 -29.60 -15.59 13.78
CA GLU A 359 -30.54 -14.48 13.70
C GLU A 359 -30.29 -13.63 12.45
N LEU A 360 -29.03 -13.35 12.09
CA LEU A 360 -28.71 -12.63 10.85
C LEU A 360 -29.20 -13.39 9.61
N VAL A 361 -28.99 -14.72 9.59
CA VAL A 361 -29.45 -15.61 8.51
C VAL A 361 -30.98 -15.62 8.42
N GLN A 362 -31.68 -15.64 9.55
CA GLN A 362 -33.13 -15.60 9.56
C GLN A 362 -33.65 -14.26 9.02
N ARG A 363 -33.12 -13.14 9.53
CA ARG A 363 -33.51 -11.79 9.09
C ARG A 363 -33.19 -11.55 7.63
N SER A 364 -32.06 -12.03 7.11
CA SER A 364 -31.73 -11.90 5.68
C SER A 364 -32.68 -12.68 4.76
N ARG A 365 -33.36 -13.71 5.28
CA ARG A 365 -34.36 -14.49 4.53
C ARG A 365 -35.76 -13.87 4.62
N ASP A 366 -36.13 -13.41 5.81
CA ASP A 366 -37.49 -12.98 6.11
C ASP A 366 -37.74 -11.49 5.83
N GLU A 367 -36.71 -10.64 5.91
CA GLU A 367 -36.81 -9.19 5.76
C GLU A 367 -36.15 -8.71 4.47
N ASP A 368 -36.95 -8.22 3.52
CA ASP A 368 -36.46 -7.73 2.22
C ASP A 368 -35.44 -6.60 2.35
N GLU A 369 -35.67 -5.63 3.26
CA GLU A 369 -34.74 -4.53 3.51
C GLU A 369 -33.38 -5.01 4.04
N VAL A 370 -33.36 -6.07 4.86
CA VAL A 370 -32.12 -6.66 5.37
C VAL A 370 -31.36 -7.37 4.26
N ARG A 371 -32.08 -8.07 3.38
CA ARG A 371 -31.49 -8.75 2.23
C ARG A 371 -30.84 -7.75 1.27
N GLU A 372 -31.55 -6.69 0.88
CA GLU A 372 -31.01 -5.63 0.01
C GLU A 372 -29.77 -4.95 0.62
N LEU A 373 -29.82 -4.66 1.91
CA LEU A 373 -28.69 -4.12 2.66
C LEU A 373 -27.46 -5.04 2.59
N LEU A 374 -27.65 -6.34 2.86
CA LEU A 374 -26.56 -7.32 2.88
C LEU A 374 -26.01 -7.61 1.48
N GLU A 375 -26.85 -7.63 0.45
CA GLU A 375 -26.42 -7.79 -0.94
C GLU A 375 -25.51 -6.64 -1.38
N LEU A 376 -25.90 -5.39 -1.07
CA LEU A 376 -25.04 -4.23 -1.32
C LEU A 376 -23.76 -4.28 -0.48
N ALA A 377 -23.88 -4.60 0.81
CA ALA A 377 -22.73 -4.66 1.71
C ALA A 377 -21.71 -5.72 1.27
N ARG A 378 -22.15 -6.87 0.75
CA ARG A 378 -21.27 -7.92 0.19
C ARG A 378 -20.46 -7.42 -1.00
N LYS A 379 -21.07 -6.64 -1.90
CA LYS A 379 -20.36 -6.06 -3.05
C LYS A 379 -19.31 -5.01 -2.64
N LEU A 380 -19.45 -4.45 -1.43
CA LEU A 380 -18.59 -3.39 -0.90
C LEU A 380 -17.56 -3.89 0.11
N GLU A 381 -17.72 -5.11 0.62
CA GLU A 381 -16.83 -5.72 1.61
C GLU A 381 -15.40 -5.78 1.07
N ASP A 382 -14.43 -5.57 1.95
CA ASP A 382 -12.99 -5.56 1.66
C ASP A 382 -12.49 -4.50 0.66
N LEU A 383 -13.37 -3.65 0.12
CA LEU A 383 -12.93 -2.50 -0.66
C LEU A 383 -12.13 -1.52 0.20
N VAL A 384 -11.05 -0.98 -0.39
CA VAL A 384 -10.23 0.05 0.24
C VAL A 384 -11.03 1.34 0.37
N ARG A 385 -11.10 1.84 1.61
CA ARG A 385 -11.84 3.05 1.99
C ARG A 385 -10.93 4.27 2.08
N ASN A 386 -9.79 4.14 2.76
CA ASN A 386 -8.89 5.24 3.04
C ASN A 386 -7.45 4.76 3.21
N ALA A 387 -6.52 5.68 3.01
CA ALA A 387 -5.14 5.52 3.42
C ALA A 387 -4.99 5.93 4.89
N GLY A 388 -4.11 5.24 5.60
CA GLY A 388 -3.61 5.60 6.91
C GLY A 388 -2.09 5.50 6.94
N LYS A 389 -1.49 5.86 8.08
CA LYS A 389 -0.06 5.66 8.34
C LYS A 389 0.13 4.40 9.19
N HIS A 390 1.13 3.59 8.84
CA HIS A 390 1.50 2.43 9.66
C HIS A 390 2.02 2.91 11.02
N ALA A 391 1.48 2.38 12.11
CA ALA A 391 1.78 2.87 13.46
C ALA A 391 3.25 2.68 13.91
N GLY A 392 4.02 1.85 13.21
CA GLY A 392 5.43 1.58 13.51
C GLY A 392 6.29 1.19 12.30
N GLY A 393 5.78 1.40 11.08
CA GLY A 393 6.44 0.93 9.86
C GLY A 393 7.18 2.08 9.22
N VAL A 394 8.52 2.03 9.22
CA VAL A 394 9.38 3.03 8.60
C VAL A 394 10.20 2.35 7.51
N VAL A 395 10.26 2.98 6.34
CA VAL A 395 11.14 2.58 5.26
C VAL A 395 12.32 3.55 5.17
N ILE A 396 13.51 3.00 4.94
CA ILE A 396 14.74 3.76 4.71
C ILE A 396 15.30 3.27 3.37
N ALA A 397 15.48 4.18 2.42
CA ALA A 397 16.07 3.91 1.11
C ALA A 397 17.53 4.40 1.07
N PRO A 398 18.36 3.91 0.12
CA PRO A 398 19.72 4.43 -0.08
C PRO A 398 19.79 5.77 -0.83
N GLY A 399 18.66 6.27 -1.29
CA GLY A 399 18.50 7.53 -2.01
C GLY A 399 17.08 8.04 -1.86
N PRO A 400 16.67 9.07 -2.64
CA PRO A 400 15.32 9.62 -2.57
C PRO A 400 14.26 8.52 -2.72
N LEU A 401 13.31 8.46 -1.80
CA LEU A 401 12.25 7.45 -1.82
C LEU A 401 11.44 7.45 -3.10
N THR A 402 11.29 8.61 -3.73
CA THR A 402 10.58 8.77 -5.01
C THR A 402 11.21 8.00 -6.17
N ASP A 403 12.48 7.58 -6.05
CA ASP A 403 13.14 6.71 -7.03
C ASP A 403 12.68 5.25 -6.90
N TYR A 404 12.09 4.88 -5.75
CA TYR A 404 11.65 3.52 -5.42
C TYR A 404 10.13 3.38 -5.31
N SER A 405 9.45 4.37 -4.74
CA SER A 405 8.01 4.36 -4.49
C SER A 405 7.42 5.77 -4.56
N PRO A 406 6.18 5.93 -5.08
CA PRO A 406 5.45 7.17 -4.90
C PRO A 406 5.16 7.42 -3.41
N LEU A 407 4.99 8.69 -3.06
CA LEU A 407 4.63 9.14 -1.71
C LEU A 407 3.16 9.57 -1.67
N TYR A 408 2.49 9.31 -0.54
CA TYR A 408 1.14 9.77 -0.25
C TYR A 408 1.17 10.84 0.84
N ALA A 409 0.43 11.93 0.64
CA ALA A 409 0.28 12.99 1.63
C ALA A 409 -1.20 13.36 1.79
N GLU A 410 -1.65 13.54 3.03
CA GLU A 410 -2.98 14.05 3.33
C GLU A 410 -3.09 15.54 2.97
N GLN A 411 -4.27 15.95 2.50
CA GLN A 411 -4.52 17.37 2.18
C GLN A 411 -4.39 18.23 3.44
N GLY A 412 -3.44 19.17 3.43
CA GLY A 412 -3.16 20.06 4.56
C GLY A 412 -2.25 19.44 5.64
N GLY A 413 -1.75 18.22 5.44
CA GLY A 413 -0.85 17.56 6.39
C GLY A 413 0.54 18.22 6.41
N GLY A 414 0.90 18.83 7.55
CA GLY A 414 2.26 19.35 7.82
C GLY A 414 3.28 18.27 8.23
N GLY A 415 2.87 17.01 8.27
CA GLY A 415 3.73 15.88 8.62
C GLY A 415 4.56 15.42 7.43
N LEU A 416 5.79 15.94 7.35
CA LEU A 416 6.79 15.70 6.29
C LEU A 416 7.54 14.34 6.42
N VAL A 417 6.91 13.32 7.01
CA VAL A 417 7.41 11.93 7.09
C VAL A 417 6.27 10.91 7.06
#